data_AF-X1QY36-F1
#
_entry.id   AF-X1QY36-F1
#
_cell.length_a   1.000
_cell.length_b   1.000
_cell.length_c   1.000
_cell.angle_alpha   90.00
_cell.angle_beta   90.00
_cell.angle_gamma   90.00
#
_symmetry.space_group_name_H-M   'P 1'
#
loop_
_entity.id
_entity.type
_entity.pdbx_description
1 polymer ?
#
loop_
_entity_poly.entity_id
_entity_poly.type
_entity_poly.pdbx_seq_one_letter_code
_entity_poly.pdbx_strand_id
1 'polypeptide(L)'
;MPYNNANPWSYWLEDFPRAQYGAMIPGGTPSFADYWRGQYGNVLGEYQTALGKQAMAGQPPSLGFGEFLQTFPFAQQYGLLSPRQRGYRQPQRLQWRV
;
A
#
# COMPACT_ATOMS: atom_id res chain seq x y z
N MET A 1 39.14 -2.14 -12.18
CA MET A 1 37.73 -1.91 -12.56
C MET A 1 36.87 -2.57 -11.49
N PRO A 2 36.18 -1.84 -10.60
CA PRO A 2 35.23 -2.50 -9.72
C PRO A 2 33.95 -2.72 -10.54
N TYR A 3 33.62 -3.98 -10.79
CA TYR A 3 32.26 -4.38 -11.13
C TYR A 3 31.39 -4.00 -9.95
N ASN A 4 30.75 -2.83 -10.02
CA ASN A 4 29.66 -2.51 -9.13
C ASN A 4 28.50 -3.42 -9.58
N ASN A 5 28.34 -4.58 -8.93
CA ASN A 5 27.15 -5.41 -9.02
C ASN A 5 25.95 -4.69 -8.37
N ALA A 6 25.85 -3.37 -8.54
CA ALA A 6 24.66 -2.60 -8.24
C ALA A 6 23.57 -3.22 -9.08
N ASN A 7 22.66 -3.92 -8.40
CA ASN A 7 21.41 -4.37 -8.96
C ASN A 7 20.90 -3.24 -9.89
N PRO A 8 20.75 -3.47 -11.22
CA PRO A 8 20.41 -2.40 -12.16
C PRO A 8 19.05 -1.75 -11.85
N TRP A 9 18.31 -2.35 -10.93
CA TRP A 9 17.03 -1.88 -10.41
C TRP A 9 17.13 -1.15 -9.07
N SER A 10 18.34 -0.89 -8.52
CA SER A 10 18.51 -0.29 -7.18
C SER A 10 17.81 1.07 -7.05
N TYR A 11 17.88 1.88 -8.09
CA TYR A 11 17.17 3.17 -8.19
C TYR A 11 15.65 3.04 -7.98
N TRP A 12 15.02 1.94 -8.42
CA TRP A 12 13.57 1.71 -8.23
C TRP A 12 13.18 1.39 -6.78
N LEU A 13 14.15 0.95 -5.98
CA LEU A 13 13.94 0.51 -4.59
C LEU A 13 14.26 1.62 -3.57
N GLU A 14 14.97 2.67 -3.99
CA GLU A 14 15.51 3.72 -3.11
C GLU A 14 14.57 4.93 -2.92
N ASP A 15 13.45 5.00 -3.65
CA ASP A 15 12.45 6.04 -3.49
C ASP A 15 11.58 5.75 -2.26
N PHE A 16 11.49 6.69 -1.30
CA PHE A 16 10.92 6.47 0.05
C PHE A 16 9.47 5.97 0.03
N PRO A 17 9.20 4.65 -0.02
CA PRO A 17 7.90 4.16 -0.46
C PRO A 17 6.89 4.35 0.66
N ARG A 18 7.34 4.28 1.91
CA ARG A 18 6.49 4.50 3.09
C ARG A 18 5.97 5.93 3.21
N ALA A 19 6.78 6.92 2.83
CA ALA A 19 6.37 8.32 2.86
C ALA A 19 5.35 8.61 1.75
N GLN A 20 5.64 8.14 0.53
CA GLN A 20 4.71 8.24 -0.61
C GLN A 20 3.38 7.53 -0.33
N TYR A 21 3.45 6.33 0.24
CA TYR A 21 2.27 5.56 0.64
C TYR A 21 1.38 6.34 1.59
N GLY A 22 1.96 6.87 2.68
CA GLY A 22 1.20 7.64 3.66
C GLY A 22 0.52 8.89 3.07
N ALA A 23 1.16 9.54 2.11
CA ALA A 23 0.61 10.71 1.41
C ALA A 23 -0.48 10.35 0.39
N MET A 24 -0.43 9.15 -0.18
CA MET A 24 -1.36 8.66 -1.21
C MET A 24 -2.61 7.98 -0.64
N ILE A 25 -2.65 7.62 0.64
CA ILE A 25 -3.87 7.07 1.26
C ILE A 25 -4.99 8.10 1.06
N PRO A 26 -6.07 7.75 0.33
CA PRO A 26 -7.14 8.69 0.06
C PRO A 26 -7.74 9.24 1.36
N GLY A 27 -8.10 10.52 1.36
CA GLY A 27 -8.86 11.11 2.46
C GLY A 27 -10.16 10.33 2.67
N GLY A 28 -10.51 10.05 3.93
CA GLY A 28 -11.67 9.23 4.28
C GLY A 28 -11.99 9.31 5.77
N THR A 29 -12.70 8.31 6.29
CA THR A 29 -12.92 8.20 7.73
C THR A 29 -11.61 7.89 8.46
N PRO A 30 -11.46 8.22 9.76
CA PRO A 30 -10.29 7.83 10.54
C PRO A 30 -10.00 6.33 10.48
N SER A 31 -11.04 5.49 10.50
CA SER A 31 -10.93 4.03 10.37
C SER A 31 -10.35 3.57 9.03
N PHE A 32 -10.62 4.30 7.95
CA PHE A 32 -10.06 4.02 6.62
C PHE A 32 -8.55 4.28 6.61
N ALA A 33 -8.14 5.45 7.11
CA ALA A 33 -6.74 5.82 7.20
C ALA A 33 -5.95 4.88 8.13
N ASP A 34 -6.52 4.54 9.29
CA ASP A 34 -5.89 3.63 10.26
C ASP A 34 -5.74 2.22 9.73
N TYR A 35 -6.75 1.71 9.00
CA TYR A 35 -6.64 0.42 8.32
C TYR A 35 -5.46 0.44 7.33
N TRP A 36 -5.44 1.39 6.39
CA TRP A 36 -4.42 1.44 5.35
C TRP A 36 -3.01 1.71 5.89
N ARG A 37 -2.86 2.47 6.98
CA ARG A 37 -1.56 2.62 7.67
C ARG A 37 -0.94 1.27 8.06
N GLY A 38 -1.76 0.29 8.45
CA GLY A 38 -1.33 -1.07 8.78
C GLY A 38 -1.08 -1.98 7.57
N GLN A 39 -1.54 -1.59 6.38
CA GLN A 39 -1.46 -2.42 5.17
C GLN A 39 -0.25 -2.14 4.28
N TYR A 40 0.65 -1.24 4.67
CA TYR A 40 1.82 -0.87 3.86
C TYR A 40 2.59 -2.07 3.30
N GLY A 41 2.87 -3.08 4.13
CA GLY A 41 3.59 -4.29 3.70
C GLY A 41 2.85 -5.10 2.64
N ASN A 42 1.53 -5.19 2.74
CA ASN A 42 0.70 -5.90 1.76
C ASN A 42 0.67 -5.15 0.42
N VAL A 43 0.49 -3.83 0.47
CA VAL A 43 0.51 -2.98 -0.75
C VAL A 43 1.88 -3.01 -1.43
N LEU A 44 2.97 -3.03 -0.65
CA LEU A 44 4.32 -3.16 -1.20
C LEU A 44 4.55 -4.54 -1.87
N GLY A 45 3.99 -5.61 -1.31
CA GLY A 45 4.03 -6.94 -1.93
C GLY A 45 3.25 -7.01 -3.25
N GLU A 46 2.11 -6.35 -3.34
CA GLU A 46 1.34 -6.21 -4.59
C GLU A 46 2.12 -5.43 -5.66
N TYR A 47 2.79 -4.35 -5.27
CA TYR A 47 3.68 -3.60 -6.15
C TYR A 47 4.83 -4.47 -6.70
N GLN A 48 5.51 -5.22 -5.82
CA GLN A 48 6.56 -6.14 -6.24
C GLN A 48 6.04 -7.22 -7.18
N THR A 49 4.81 -7.70 -6.96
CA THR A 49 4.15 -8.66 -7.85
C THR A 49 3.88 -8.04 -9.22
N ALA A 50 3.46 -6.77 -9.28
CA ALA A 50 3.26 -6.04 -10.54
C ALA A 50 4.58 -5.88 -11.32
N LEU A 51 5.67 -5.51 -10.64
CA LEU A 51 7.01 -5.45 -11.24
C LEU A 51 7.48 -6.83 -11.72
N GLY A 52 7.25 -7.88 -10.93
CA GLY A 52 7.57 -9.26 -11.30
C GLY A 52 6.84 -9.70 -12.57
N LYS A 53 5.58 -9.31 -12.75
CA LYS A 53 4.82 -9.57 -13.98
C LYS A 53 5.41 -8.84 -15.19
N GLN A 54 5.86 -7.59 -15.03
CA GLN A 54 6.56 -6.86 -16.10
C GLN A 54 7.86 -7.57 -16.50
N ALA A 55 8.66 -7.96 -15.51
CA ALA A 55 9.90 -8.70 -15.73
C ALA A 55 9.65 -10.05 -16.44
N MET A 56 8.62 -10.80 -16.03
CA MET A 56 8.24 -12.05 -16.70
C MET A 56 7.73 -11.84 -18.12
N ALA A 57 7.12 -10.69 -18.41
CA ALA A 57 6.73 -10.30 -19.77
C ALA A 57 7.91 -9.86 -20.65
N GLY A 58 9.15 -9.92 -20.14
CA GLY A 58 10.35 -9.46 -20.84
C GLY A 58 10.46 -7.94 -20.94
N GLN A 59 9.61 -7.20 -20.21
CA GLN A 59 9.68 -5.75 -20.13
C GLN A 59 10.52 -5.35 -18.91
N PRO A 60 11.37 -4.31 -19.01
CA PRO A 60 12.03 -3.76 -17.85
C PRO A 60 10.96 -3.25 -16.87
N PRO A 61 11.09 -3.53 -15.55
CA PRO A 61 10.22 -2.95 -14.56
C PRO A 61 10.32 -1.42 -14.64
N SER A 62 9.22 -0.78 -15.00
CA SER A 62 9.14 0.67 -15.23
C SER A 62 8.03 1.34 -14.42
N LEU A 63 7.23 0.54 -13.69
CA LEU A 63 6.14 1.05 -12.87
C LEU A 63 6.72 1.69 -11.60
N GLY A 64 6.50 2.99 -11.42
CA GLY A 64 6.88 3.68 -10.18
C GLY A 64 5.93 3.34 -9.04
N PHE A 65 6.42 3.32 -7.80
CA PHE A 65 5.54 3.05 -6.65
C PHE A 65 4.42 4.09 -6.52
N GLY A 66 4.73 5.38 -6.68
CA GLY A 66 3.71 6.44 -6.69
C GLY A 66 2.65 6.27 -7.81
N GLU A 67 3.07 5.85 -9.00
CA GLU A 67 2.16 5.57 -10.12
C GLU A 67 1.27 4.36 -9.83
N PHE A 68 1.86 3.30 -9.29
CA PHE A 68 1.12 2.13 -8.80
C PHE A 68 0.04 2.54 -7.79
N LEU A 69 0.38 3.38 -6.80
CA LEU A 69 -0.58 3.84 -5.79
C LEU A 69 -1.75 4.65 -6.37
N GLN A 70 -1.54 5.41 -7.45
CA GLN A 70 -2.63 6.12 -8.13
C GLN A 70 -3.65 5.16 -8.77
N THR A 71 -3.18 4.00 -9.24
CA THR A 71 -4.04 2.95 -9.82
C THR A 71 -4.55 1.95 -8.78
N PHE A 72 -3.99 1.98 -7.56
CA PHE A 72 -4.31 1.01 -6.53
C PHE A 72 -5.75 1.22 -6.01
N PRO A 73 -6.59 0.16 -6.00
CA PRO A 73 -8.02 0.28 -5.72
C PRO A 73 -8.35 0.38 -4.22
N PHE A 74 -7.80 1.37 -3.52
CA PHE A 74 -7.95 1.57 -2.07
C PHE A 74 -9.41 1.51 -1.59
N ALA A 75 -10.30 2.28 -2.22
CA ALA A 75 -11.70 2.37 -1.79
C ALA A 75 -12.46 1.05 -2.06
N GLN A 76 -12.21 0.43 -3.21
CA GLN A 76 -12.86 -0.82 -3.59
C GLN A 76 -12.41 -1.97 -2.68
N GLN A 77 -11.11 -2.12 -2.43
CA GLN A 77 -10.61 -3.14 -1.52
C GLN A 77 -11.11 -2.93 -0.09
N TYR A 78 -11.13 -1.69 0.41
CA TYR A 78 -11.71 -1.40 1.73
C TYR A 78 -13.21 -1.73 1.78
N GLY A 79 -13.94 -1.45 0.69
CA GLY A 79 -15.36 -1.75 0.52
C GLY A 79 -15.71 -3.24 0.48
N LEU A 80 -14.73 -4.13 0.25
CA LEU A 80 -14.91 -5.59 0.31
C LEU A 80 -14.71 -6.16 1.72
N LEU A 81 -14.08 -5.41 2.62
CA LEU A 81 -13.80 -5.86 3.98
C LEU A 81 -15.08 -5.93 4.82
N SER A 82 -15.16 -6.89 5.74
CA SER A 82 -16.21 -6.90 6.76
C SER A 82 -16.05 -5.74 7.76
N PRO A 83 -17.11 -5.32 8.49
CA PRO A 83 -17.01 -4.26 9.49
C PRO A 83 -15.92 -4.49 10.54
N ARG A 84 -15.68 -5.75 10.94
CA ARG A 84 -14.59 -6.11 11.87
C ARG A 84 -13.21 -5.85 11.29
N GLN A 85 -13.00 -6.14 10.01
CA GLN A 85 -11.72 -5.93 9.32
C GLN A 85 -11.44 -4.46 9.03
N ARG A 86 -12.49 -3.66 8.83
CA ARG A 86 -12.41 -2.20 8.62
C ARG A 86 -12.00 -1.39 9.85
N GLY A 87 -11.85 -2.05 11.00
CA GLY A 87 -11.51 -1.38 12.25
C GLY A 87 -12.68 -0.59 12.85
N TYR A 88 -13.94 -1.04 12.66
CA TYR A 88 -15.03 -0.53 13.49
C TYR A 88 -14.69 -0.82 14.96
N ARG A 89 -14.13 0.18 15.66
CA ARG A 89 -14.31 0.30 17.10
C ARG A 89 -15.81 0.40 17.30
N GLN A 90 -16.43 -0.67 17.79
CA GLN A 90 -17.80 -0.56 18.30
C GLN A 90 -17.83 0.68 19.21
N PRO A 91 -18.82 1.58 19.06
CA PRO A 91 -19.00 2.63 20.05
C PRO A 91 -19.10 1.91 21.39
N GLN A 92 -18.16 2.17 22.29
CA GLN A 92 -18.22 1.69 23.66
C GLN A 92 -19.59 2.14 24.16
N ARG A 93 -20.53 1.19 24.31
CA ARG A 93 -21.82 1.49 24.93
C ARG A 93 -21.47 1.95 26.33
N LEU A 94 -21.46 3.26 26.55
CA LEU A 94 -21.48 3.87 27.86
C LEU A 94 -22.76 3.39 28.52
N GLN A 95 -22.65 2.26 29.23
CA GLN A 95 -23.70 1.77 30.08
C GLN A 95 -23.75 2.69 31.29
N TRP A 96 -24.48 3.80 31.16
CA TRP A 96 -24.94 4.52 32.34
C TRP A 96 -25.91 3.59 33.07
N ARG A 97 -25.41 2.94 34.12
CA ARG A 97 -26.28 2.32 35.13
C ARG A 97 -27.03 3.45 35.82
N VAL A 98 -28.35 3.44 35.68
CA VAL A 98 -29.30 4.22 36.49
C VAL A 98 -29.76 3.34 37.64
#